data_AF-A0AB72VFT7-F1
#
_entry.id   AF-A0AB72VFT7-F1
#
_cell.length_a   1.000
_cell.length_b   1.000
_cell.length_c   1.000
_cell.angle_alpha   90.00
_cell.angle_beta   90.00
_cell.angle_gamma   90.00
#
_symmetry.space_group_name_H-M   'P 1'
#
loop_
_entity.id
_entity.type
_entity.pdbx_description
1 polymer ?
#
loop_
_entity_poly.entity_id
_entity_poly.type
_entity_poly.pdbx_seq_one_letter_code
_entity_poly.pdbx_strand_id
1 'polypeptide(L)'
;MSLHPEAEHFVELTSKAPDLDTRTPAENRVASEATRHLMGEKTPVAYVHDVLIKGVPVRIYSPHPNDGPLPVFIYFHGGGWVLGGP
;
A
#
# COMPACT_ATOMS: atom_id res chain seq x y z
N MET A 1 -9.33 8.67 -26.24
CA MET A 1 -8.90 7.31 -25.86
C MET A 1 -9.90 6.80 -24.85
N SER A 2 -10.36 5.55 -24.98
CA SER A 2 -11.21 4.90 -23.97
C SER A 2 -10.36 4.41 -22.80
N LEU A 3 -10.96 4.34 -21.60
CA LEU A 3 -10.33 3.70 -20.45
C LEU A 3 -10.24 2.19 -20.66
N HIS A 4 -9.31 1.54 -19.94
CA HIS A 4 -9.32 0.09 -19.81
C HIS A 4 -10.57 -0.35 -19.02
N PRO A 5 -11.25 -1.46 -19.35
CA PRO A 5 -12.49 -1.87 -18.68
C PRO A 5 -12.39 -1.97 -17.15
N GLU A 6 -11.27 -2.51 -16.64
CA GLU A 6 -11.06 -2.60 -15.18
C GLU A 6 -10.87 -1.22 -14.52
N ALA A 7 -10.29 -0.26 -15.23
CA ALA A 7 -10.13 1.10 -14.73
C ALA A 7 -11.48 1.85 -14.73
N GLU A 8 -12.32 1.63 -15.74
CA GLU A 8 -13.70 2.14 -15.76
C GLU A 8 -14.50 1.58 -14.58
N HIS A 9 -14.41 0.27 -14.34
CA HIS A 9 -15.07 -0.36 -13.20
C HIS A 9 -14.60 0.20 -11.84
N PHE A 10 -13.29 0.45 -11.69
CA PHE A 10 -12.77 1.08 -10.48
C PHE A 10 -13.31 2.50 -10.26
N VAL A 11 -13.42 3.30 -11.33
CA VAL A 11 -14.01 4.64 -11.25
C VAL A 11 -15.48 4.56 -10.85
N GLU A 12 -16.26 3.64 -11.42
CA GLU A 12 -17.66 3.43 -11.04
C GLU A 12 -17.81 3.09 -9.56
N LEU A 13 -17.03 2.10 -9.08
CA LEU A 13 -17.03 1.65 -7.68
C LEU A 13 -16.69 2.78 -6.70
N THR A 14 -15.82 3.70 -7.09
CA THR A 14 -15.30 4.77 -6.22
C THR A 14 -15.95 6.13 -6.44
N SER A 15 -16.89 6.24 -7.41
CA SER A 15 -17.51 7.49 -7.85
C SER A 15 -18.26 8.30 -6.78
N LYS A 16 -18.58 7.68 -5.64
CA LYS A 16 -19.28 8.29 -4.50
C LYS A 16 -18.39 8.47 -3.27
N ALA A 17 -17.10 8.17 -3.38
CA ALA A 17 -16.16 8.39 -2.29
C ALA A 17 -16.12 9.89 -1.94
N PRO A 18 -16.15 10.27 -0.65
CA PRO A 18 -16.03 11.68 -0.28
C PRO A 18 -14.63 12.21 -0.59
N ASP A 19 -14.56 13.48 -0.99
CA ASP A 19 -13.29 14.18 -1.17
C ASP A 19 -12.46 14.16 0.12
N LEU A 20 -11.14 14.07 -0.03
CA LEU A 20 -10.24 13.86 1.12
C LEU A 20 -10.20 15.05 2.08
N ASP A 21 -10.51 16.26 1.62
CA ASP A 21 -10.53 17.50 2.42
C ASP A 21 -11.86 17.71 3.18
N THR A 22 -12.85 16.85 2.96
CA THR A 22 -14.14 16.88 3.69
C THR A 22 -14.13 16.04 4.96
N ARG A 23 -13.03 15.34 5.24
CA ARG A 23 -12.84 14.43 6.37
C ARG A 23 -11.52 14.68 7.07
N THR A 24 -11.40 14.23 8.31
CA THR A 24 -10.12 14.27 9.03
C THR A 24 -9.10 13.30 8.42
N PRO A 25 -7.78 13.54 8.57
CA PRO A 25 -6.76 12.60 8.13
C PRO A 25 -6.91 11.19 8.72
N ALA A 26 -7.37 11.08 9.98
CA ALA A 26 -7.57 9.79 10.64
C ALA A 26 -8.69 8.99 9.98
N GLU A 27 -9.83 9.63 9.68
CA GLU A 27 -10.94 8.99 8.96
C GLU A 27 -10.54 8.56 7.54
N ASN A 28 -9.75 9.38 6.85
CA ASN A 28 -9.24 9.03 5.53
C ASN A 28 -8.29 7.82 5.55
N ARG A 29 -7.45 7.66 6.59
CA ARG A 29 -6.60 6.47 6.75
C ARG A 29 -7.43 5.21 6.95
N VAL A 30 -8.43 5.27 7.83
CA VAL A 30 -9.35 4.13 8.06
C VAL A 30 -10.08 3.76 6.77
N ALA A 31 -10.58 4.75 6.03
CA ALA A 31 -11.25 4.51 4.74
C ALA A 31 -10.29 3.88 3.70
N SER A 32 -9.03 4.33 3.64
CA SER A 32 -8.02 3.77 2.75
C SER A 32 -7.63 2.34 3.11
N GLU A 33 -7.62 1.99 4.40
CA GLU A 33 -7.38 0.61 4.84
C GLU A 33 -8.55 -0.30 4.47
N ALA A 34 -9.78 0.20 4.59
CA ALA A 34 -10.99 -0.54 4.23
C ALA A 34 -11.03 -0.92 2.74
N THR A 35 -10.44 -0.12 1.85
CA THR A 35 -10.37 -0.41 0.41
C THR A 35 -9.23 -1.35 0.01
N ARG A 36 -8.36 -1.76 0.95
CA ARG A 36 -7.18 -2.58 0.65
C ARG A 36 -7.52 -3.91 -0.02
N HIS A 37 -8.71 -4.47 0.25
CA HIS A 37 -9.19 -5.69 -0.37
C HIS A 37 -9.35 -5.59 -1.90
N LEU A 38 -9.43 -4.38 -2.46
CA LEU A 38 -9.47 -4.14 -3.90
C LEU A 38 -8.09 -4.32 -4.59
N MET A 39 -7.00 -4.40 -3.81
CA MET A 39 -5.61 -4.47 -4.35
C MET A 39 -5.15 -5.89 -4.68
N GLY A 40 -6.05 -6.88 -4.58
CA GLY A 40 -5.75 -8.28 -4.85
C GLY A 40 -5.00 -8.99 -3.71
N GLU A 41 -4.69 -10.26 -3.96
CA GLU A 41 -3.96 -11.09 -3.00
C GLU A 41 -2.48 -10.73 -2.95
N LYS A 42 -1.89 -10.81 -1.75
CA LYS A 42 -0.46 -10.61 -1.59
C LYS A 42 0.30 -11.72 -2.31
N THR A 43 1.27 -11.34 -3.14
CA THR A 43 2.23 -12.31 -3.68
C THR A 43 3.01 -12.95 -2.52
N PRO A 44 3.03 -14.29 -2.40
CA PRO A 44 3.83 -14.95 -1.39
C PRO A 44 5.32 -14.64 -1.57
N VAL A 45 5.99 -14.28 -0.49
CA VAL A 45 7.43 -14.06 -0.44
C VAL A 45 8.01 -14.97 0.65
N ALA A 46 9.19 -15.55 0.39
CA ALA A 46 9.80 -16.53 1.29
C ALA A 46 10.02 -15.98 2.72
N TYR A 47 10.26 -14.68 2.84
CA TYR A 47 10.52 -14.04 4.12
C TYR A 47 9.90 -12.64 4.16
N VAL A 48 9.11 -12.38 5.21
CA VAL A 48 8.53 -11.07 5.52
C VAL A 48 8.75 -10.80 7.01
N HIS A 49 9.42 -9.72 7.36
CA HIS A 49 9.74 -9.42 8.75
C HIS A 49 9.66 -7.92 9.06
N ASP A 50 9.05 -7.61 10.19
CA ASP A 50 8.91 -6.24 10.69
C ASP A 50 10.04 -5.95 11.67
N VAL A 51 10.76 -4.85 11.43
CA VAL A 51 11.88 -4.40 12.26
C VAL A 51 11.75 -2.91 12.57
N LEU A 52 12.40 -2.48 13.65
CA LEU A 52 12.59 -1.07 13.96
C LEU A 52 14.03 -0.66 13.64
N ILE A 53 14.22 0.24 12.68
CA ILE A 53 15.53 0.80 12.35
C ILE A 53 15.57 2.23 12.88
N LYS A 54 16.37 2.45 13.92
CA LYS A 54 16.46 3.77 14.60
C LYS A 54 15.08 4.34 14.99
N GLY A 55 14.16 3.47 15.41
CA GLY A 55 12.79 3.85 15.79
C GLY A 55 11.79 3.97 14.64
N VAL A 56 12.21 3.80 13.38
CA VAL A 56 11.33 3.79 12.21
C VAL A 56 10.88 2.36 11.90
N PRO A 57 9.57 2.07 11.82
CA PRO A 57 9.07 0.78 11.35
C PRO A 57 9.48 0.52 9.90
N VAL A 58 10.06 -0.65 9.66
CA VAL A 58 10.47 -1.11 8.33
C VAL A 58 10.04 -2.57 8.18
N ARG A 59 9.43 -2.89 7.04
CA ARG A 59 9.14 -4.28 6.66
C ARG A 59 10.12 -4.74 5.60
N ILE A 60 10.83 -5.83 5.88
CA ILE A 60 11.79 -6.46 4.97
C ILE A 60 11.08 -7.59 4.25
N TYR A 61 11.16 -7.57 2.92
CA TYR A 61 10.75 -8.66 2.05
C TYR A 61 12.02 -9.27 1.44
N SER A 62 12.25 -10.57 1.63
CA SER A 62 13.38 -11.28 1.03
C SER A 62 12.91 -12.53 0.29
N PRO A 63 13.21 -12.67 -1.01
CA PRO A 63 12.82 -13.85 -1.78
C PRO A 63 13.69 -15.08 -1.46
N HIS A 64 14.94 -14.86 -1.05
CA HIS A 64 15.93 -15.92 -0.79
C HIS A 64 16.82 -15.54 0.41
N PRO A 65 16.35 -15.71 1.66
CA PRO A 65 17.07 -15.22 2.84
C PRO A 65 18.44 -15.88 3.09
N ASN A 66 18.74 -17.01 2.40
CA ASN A 66 19.95 -17.81 2.63
C ASN A 66 20.98 -17.74 1.47
N ASP A 67 20.71 -16.99 0.40
CA ASP A 67 21.53 -17.02 -0.83
C ASP A 67 22.67 -15.98 -0.82
N GLY A 68 23.02 -15.47 0.37
CA GLY A 68 24.03 -14.42 0.53
C GLY A 68 23.50 -13.00 0.25
N PRO A 69 24.40 -12.00 0.14
CA PRO A 69 24.00 -10.60 -0.04
C PRO A 69 23.32 -10.35 -1.39
N LEU A 70 22.14 -9.73 -1.37
CA LEU A 70 21.42 -9.27 -2.56
C LEU A 70 21.44 -7.73 -2.63
N PRO A 71 21.32 -7.13 -3.84
CA PRO A 71 21.00 -5.72 -3.96
C PRO A 71 19.69 -5.39 -3.23
N VAL A 72 19.63 -4.23 -2.59
CA VAL A 72 18.46 -3.79 -1.81
C VAL A 72 17.70 -2.72 -2.57
N PHE A 73 16.38 -2.90 -2.68
CA PHE A 73 15.45 -1.86 -3.11
C PHE A 73 14.76 -1.26 -1.89
N ILE A 74 14.85 0.06 -1.73
CA ILE A 74 14.19 0.79 -0.64
C ILE A 74 12.91 1.41 -1.20
N TYR A 75 11.77 0.93 -0.69
CA TYR A 75 10.45 1.44 -1.06
C TYR A 75 9.91 2.40 0.00
N PHE A 76 9.35 3.52 -0.45
CA PHE A 76 8.58 4.45 0.38
C PHE A 76 7.15 4.48 -0.14
N HIS A 77 6.16 4.28 0.73
CA HIS A 77 4.76 4.25 0.32
C HIS A 77 4.27 5.64 -0.13
N GLY A 78 3.28 5.64 -1.03
CA GLY A 78 2.58 6.85 -1.45
C GLY A 78 1.55 7.32 -0.41
N GLY A 79 0.63 8.20 -0.83
CA GLY A 79 -0.42 8.73 0.04
C GLY A 79 -0.25 10.20 0.43
N GLY A 80 0.54 10.96 -0.33
CA GLY A 80 0.66 12.42 -0.17
C GLY A 80 1.20 12.84 1.21
N TRP A 81 2.04 12.03 1.84
CA TRP A 81 2.59 12.22 3.20
C TRP A 81 1.54 12.29 4.33
N VAL A 82 0.27 12.02 4.03
CA VAL A 82 -0.85 12.09 4.98
C VAL A 82 -1.52 10.73 5.15
N LEU A 83 -1.66 9.97 4.07
CA LEU A 83 -2.24 8.63 4.05
C LEU A 83 -1.16 7.55 4.02
N GLY A 84 -1.59 6.29 3.93
CA GLY A 84 -0.74 5.12 4.04
C GLY A 84 -0.85 4.47 5.41
N GLY A 85 -0.15 3.35 5.57
CA GLY A 85 -0.23 2.51 6.76
C GLY A 85 0.97 1.57 6.86
N PRO A 86 1.03 0.80 7.96
CA PRO A 86 2.08 -0.19 8.20
C PRO A 86 1.98 -1.45 7.32
#